data_AF-A0A9D6MEY7-F1
#
_entry.id   AF-A0A9D6MEY7-F1
#
_cell.length_a   1.000
_cell.length_b   1.000
_cell.length_c   1.000
_cell.angle_alpha   90.00
_cell.angle_beta   90.00
_cell.angle_gamma   90.00
#
_symmetry.space_group_name_H-M   'P 1'
#
loop_
_entity.id
_entity.type
_entity.pdbx_description
1 polymer ?
#
loop_
_entity_poly.entity_id
_entity_poly.type
_entity_poly.pdbx_seq_one_letter_code
_entity_poly.pdbx_strand_id
1 'polypeptide(L)'
;MTQTRDLCGLSGTNRIESYGRAELFLYLIGTGVTRSLYALTAHDIHSRALLFDLRIEAGAEALDVRARRAGIDPDDQAAAIALGYAYRLVDAAAYRQAAHFQLDIEAEGEVLRPNVLES
;
A
#
# COMPACT_ATOMS: atom_id res chain seq x y z
N MET A 1 10.71 -17.77 15.61
CA MET A 1 9.59 -16.86 15.35
C MET A 1 8.71 -17.53 14.32
N THR A 2 7.51 -17.94 14.71
CA THR A 2 6.63 -18.77 13.89
C THR A 2 5.88 -17.87 12.92
N GLN A 3 6.16 -18.02 11.62
CA GLN A 3 5.46 -17.33 10.55
C GLN A 3 4.05 -17.95 10.45
N THR A 4 3.03 -17.21 10.88
CA THR A 4 1.64 -17.61 10.70
C THR A 4 1.30 -17.41 9.23
N ARG A 5 1.28 -18.50 8.46
CA ARG A 5 0.78 -18.51 7.08
C ARG A 5 -0.73 -18.61 7.15
N ASP A 6 -1.44 -17.55 6.73
CA ASP A 6 -2.86 -17.67 6.47
C ASP A 6 -3.09 -18.52 5.21
N LEU A 7 -4.28 -19.12 5.11
CA LEU A 7 -4.72 -20.09 4.10
C LEU A 7 -4.56 -19.62 2.63
N CYS A 8 -4.16 -18.36 2.40
CA CYS A 8 -3.93 -17.76 1.09
C CYS A 8 -2.45 -17.44 0.77
N GLY A 9 -1.49 -17.86 1.61
CA GLY A 9 -0.06 -17.72 1.32
C GLY A 9 0.55 -16.33 1.56
N LEU A 10 -0.23 -15.39 2.08
CA LEU A 10 0.24 -14.04 2.45
C LEU A 10 0.79 -14.07 3.88
N SER A 11 1.98 -13.49 4.08
CA SER A 11 2.66 -13.46 5.37
C SER A 11 2.77 -12.01 5.81
N GLY A 12 1.89 -11.59 6.74
CA GLY A 12 1.86 -10.30 7.42
C GLY A 12 2.87 -9.25 6.90
N THR A 13 2.51 -8.53 5.84
CA THR A 13 3.38 -7.46 5.32
C THR A 13 3.44 -6.34 6.35
N ASN A 14 4.63 -6.08 6.90
CA ASN A 14 4.96 -4.87 7.63
C ASN A 14 6.27 -4.33 7.05
N ARG A 15 6.21 -3.16 6.43
CA ARG A 15 7.39 -2.50 5.84
C ARG A 15 7.49 -1.07 6.32
N ILE A 16 8.72 -0.67 6.63
CA ILE A 16 9.06 0.70 7.00
C ILE A 16 10.12 1.16 6.03
N GLU A 17 9.92 2.33 5.43
CA GLU A 17 10.86 2.91 4.49
C GLU A 17 10.96 4.42 4.67
N SER A 18 12.06 5.02 4.22
CA SER A 18 12.21 6.47 4.19
C SER A 18 12.40 6.93 2.75
N TYR A 19 11.64 7.94 2.34
CA TYR A 19 11.73 8.52 1.01
C TYR A 19 11.54 10.03 1.05
N GLY A 20 12.55 10.77 0.59
CA GLY A 20 12.56 12.23 0.65
C GLY A 20 12.37 12.73 2.09
N ARG A 21 11.26 13.44 2.35
CA ARG A 21 10.90 13.93 3.69
C ARG A 21 9.96 13.01 4.47
N ALA A 22 9.57 11.88 3.90
CA ALA A 22 8.55 11.01 4.44
C ALA A 22 9.15 9.70 4.98
N GLU A 23 8.67 9.29 6.15
CA GLU A 23 8.80 7.95 6.69
C GLU A 23 7.48 7.22 6.39
N LEU A 24 7.57 6.10 5.68
CA LEU A 24 6.44 5.34 5.16
C LEU A 24 6.29 4.06 5.97
N PHE A 25 5.08 3.79 6.43
CA PHE A 25 4.72 2.59 7.18
C PHE A 25 3.62 1.86 6.41
N LEU A 26 3.93 0.71 5.81
CA LEU A 26 2.98 -0.14 5.13
C LEU A 26 2.68 -1.37 5.97
N TYR A 27 1.40 -1.67 6.15
CA TYR A 27 0.95 -2.86 6.85
C TYR A 27 -0.24 -3.52 6.15
N LEU A 28 -0.28 -4.85 6.18
CA LEU A 28 -1.42 -5.65 5.77
C LEU A 28 -2.49 -5.59 6.87
N ILE A 29 -3.68 -5.10 6.53
CA ILE A 29 -4.83 -5.05 7.45
C ILE A 29 -5.53 -6.41 7.50
N GLY A 30 -5.72 -7.04 6.34
CA GLY A 30 -6.38 -8.32 6.26
C GLY A 30 -6.48 -8.85 4.84
N THR A 31 -6.65 -10.17 4.76
CA THR A 31 -6.73 -10.91 3.49
C THR A 31 -8.07 -11.62 3.43
N GLY A 32 -8.80 -11.37 2.35
CA GLY A 32 -10.01 -12.09 1.99
C GLY A 32 -9.75 -13.02 0.82
N VAL A 33 -10.77 -13.82 0.47
CA VAL A 33 -10.68 -14.78 -0.64
C VAL A 33 -10.44 -14.09 -1.99
N THR A 34 -10.99 -12.89 -2.16
CA THR A 34 -10.93 -12.15 -3.44
C THR A 34 -10.07 -10.90 -3.38
N ARG A 35 -9.85 -10.34 -2.18
CA ARG A 35 -9.17 -9.06 -1.99
C ARG A 35 -8.29 -9.06 -0.76
N SER A 36 -7.16 -8.37 -0.85
CA SER A 36 -6.32 -8.01 0.28
C SER A 36 -6.40 -6.51 0.54
N LEU A 37 -6.44 -6.14 1.81
CA LEU A 37 -6.50 -4.76 2.27
C LEU A 37 -5.19 -4.42 2.98
N TYR A 38 -4.52 -3.36 2.53
CA TYR A 38 -3.33 -2.80 3.15
C TYR A 38 -3.59 -1.34 3.51
N ALA A 39 -2.83 -0.83 4.46
CA ALA A 39 -2.74 0.60 4.70
C ALA A 39 -1.28 1.04 4.75
N LEU A 40 -1.05 2.23 4.20
CA LEU A 40 0.22 2.91 4.21
C LEU A 40 0.04 4.28 4.84
N THR A 41 0.85 4.64 5.83
CA THR A 41 0.91 6.01 6.35
C THR A 41 2.26 6.63 6.04
N ALA A 42 2.26 7.92 5.72
CA ALA A 42 3.45 8.71 5.47
C ALA A 42 3.55 9.82 6.51
N HIS A 43 4.66 9.86 7.25
CA HIS A 43 4.91 10.86 8.28
C HIS A 43 6.12 11.71 7.90
N ASP A 44 6.06 13.00 8.21
CA ASP A 44 7.21 13.88 8.03
C ASP A 44 8.35 13.45 8.97
N ILE A 45 9.55 13.23 8.44
CA ILE A 45 10.69 12.68 9.21
C ILE A 45 11.09 13.59 10.37
N HIS A 46 10.90 14.91 10.23
CA HIS A 46 11.32 15.88 11.24
C HIS A 46 10.24 16.14 12.29
N SER A 47 9.03 16.43 11.85
CA SER A 47 7.92 16.81 12.73
C SER A 47 7.09 15.61 13.20
N ARG A 48 7.24 14.43 12.57
CA ARG A 48 6.42 13.22 12.77
C ARG A 48 4.93 13.41 12.47
N ALA A 49 4.54 14.58 11.95
CA ALA A 49 3.18 14.85 11.53
C ALA A 49 2.79 13.91 10.37
N LEU A 50 1.54 13.44 10.38
CA LEU A 50 0.98 12.71 9.24
C LEU A 50 0.97 13.63 8.02
N LEU A 51 1.60 13.19 6.94
CA LEU A 51 1.50 13.82 5.63
C LEU A 51 0.23 13.31 4.95
N PHE A 52 0.13 11.99 4.80
CA PHE A 52 -1.04 11.34 4.23
C PHE A 52 -1.16 9.89 4.69
N ASP A 53 -2.35 9.32 4.52
CA ASP A 53 -2.58 7.89 4.51
C ASP A 53 -3.10 7.43 3.14
N LEU A 54 -2.83 6.17 2.86
CA LEU A 54 -3.20 5.49 1.64
C LEU A 54 -3.80 4.14 2.01
N ARG A 55 -5.09 3.98 1.74
CA ARG A 55 -5.77 2.69 1.79
C ARG A 55 -5.54 1.97 0.47
N ILE A 56 -5.07 0.73 0.51
CA ILE A 56 -4.85 -0.08 -0.69
C ILE A 56 -5.78 -1.29 -0.68
N GLU A 57 -6.63 -1.42 -1.70
CA GLU A 57 -7.41 -2.63 -1.94
C GLU A 57 -6.88 -3.32 -3.19
N ALA A 58 -6.51 -4.58 -3.07
CA ALA A 58 -5.88 -5.32 -4.15
C ALA A 58 -6.62 -6.62 -4.43
N GLY A 59 -6.99 -6.85 -5.68
CA GLY A 59 -7.54 -8.13 -6.13
C GLY A 59 -6.51 -9.25 -5.97
N ALA A 60 -6.88 -10.33 -5.29
CA ALA A 60 -5.96 -11.44 -4.99
C ALA A 60 -5.40 -12.07 -6.28
N GLU A 61 -6.25 -12.30 -7.27
CA GLU A 61 -5.83 -12.83 -8.58
C GLU A 61 -4.89 -11.87 -9.32
N ALA A 62 -5.16 -10.57 -9.27
CA ALA A 62 -4.32 -9.56 -9.89
C ALA A 62 -2.91 -9.56 -9.27
N LEU A 63 -2.82 -9.60 -7.94
CA LEU A 63 -1.54 -9.71 -7.24
C LEU A 63 -0.82 -11.01 -7.59
N ASP A 64 -1.50 -12.15 -7.54
CA ASP A 64 -0.91 -13.46 -7.83
C ASP A 64 -0.31 -13.53 -9.23
N VAL A 65 -1.04 -13.06 -10.25
CA VAL A 65 -0.56 -13.06 -11.64
C VAL A 65 0.67 -12.18 -11.79
N ARG A 66 0.65 -10.98 -11.21
CA ARG A 66 1.76 -10.02 -11.30
C ARG A 66 2.98 -10.51 -10.53
N ALA A 67 2.78 -11.04 -9.33
CA ALA A 67 3.82 -11.58 -8.47
C ALA A 67 4.53 -12.76 -9.14
N ARG A 68 3.79 -13.69 -9.75
CA ARG A 68 4.36 -14.79 -10.54
C ARG A 68 5.18 -14.31 -11.72
N ARG A 69 4.72 -13.28 -12.44
CA ARG A 69 5.47 -12.69 -13.56
C ARG A 69 6.76 -12.02 -13.09
N ALA A 70 6.73 -11.38 -11.94
CA ALA A 70 7.88 -10.73 -11.33
C ALA A 70 8.80 -11.72 -10.56
N GLY A 71 8.35 -12.94 -10.30
CA GLY A 71 9.09 -13.94 -9.53
C GLY A 71 9.21 -13.61 -8.04
N ILE A 72 8.22 -12.92 -7.47
CA ILE A 72 8.18 -12.48 -6.07
C ILE A 72 6.87 -12.91 -5.39
N ASP A 73 6.78 -12.73 -4.07
CA ASP A 73 5.56 -12.98 -3.31
C ASP A 73 4.47 -11.92 -3.59
N PRO A 74 3.17 -12.27 -3.55
CA PRO A 74 2.10 -11.31 -3.84
C PRO A 74 2.05 -10.12 -2.88
N ASP A 75 2.42 -10.35 -1.62
CA ASP A 75 2.60 -9.31 -0.61
C ASP A 75 3.72 -8.33 -0.97
N ASP A 76 4.84 -8.84 -1.49
CA ASP A 76 5.95 -8.02 -1.95
C ASP A 76 5.59 -7.21 -3.20
N GLN A 77 4.78 -7.80 -4.08
CA GLN A 77 4.23 -7.11 -5.25
C GLN A 77 3.27 -5.99 -4.84
N ALA A 78 2.37 -6.24 -3.90
CA ALA A 78 1.46 -5.22 -3.36
C ALA A 78 2.26 -4.07 -2.73
N ALA A 79 3.28 -4.41 -1.93
CA ALA A 79 4.15 -3.44 -1.30
C ALA A 79 4.92 -2.58 -2.31
N ALA A 80 5.51 -3.20 -3.34
CA ALA A 80 6.24 -2.47 -4.37
C ALA A 80 5.34 -1.46 -5.10
N ILE A 81 4.11 -1.86 -5.43
CA ILE A 81 3.12 -0.97 -6.05
C ILE A 81 2.75 0.17 -5.09
N ALA A 82 2.38 -0.16 -3.84
CA ALA A 82 1.96 0.83 -2.85
C ALA A 82 3.04 1.88 -2.58
N LEU A 83 4.29 1.45 -2.39
CA LEU A 83 5.44 2.33 -2.20
C LEU A 83 5.68 3.22 -3.42
N GLY A 84 5.60 2.66 -4.64
CA GLY A 84 5.74 3.44 -5.87
C GLY A 84 4.67 4.52 -6.05
N TYR A 85 3.45 4.30 -5.56
CA TYR A 85 2.42 5.36 -5.50
C TYR A 85 2.68 6.36 -4.36
N ALA A 86 3.12 5.89 -3.19
CA ALA A 86 3.48 6.75 -2.07
C ALA A 86 4.62 7.73 -2.43
N TYR A 87 5.66 7.26 -3.12
CA TYR A 87 6.74 8.15 -3.59
C TYR A 87 6.22 9.24 -4.51
N ARG A 88 5.33 8.90 -5.47
CA ARG A 88 4.70 9.88 -6.36
C ARG A 88 3.88 10.92 -5.61
N LEU A 89 3.16 10.51 -4.56
CA LEU A 89 2.43 11.44 -3.69
C LEU A 89 3.37 12.39 -2.94
N VAL A 90 4.52 11.88 -2.47
CA VAL A 90 5.56 12.68 -1.81
C VAL A 90 6.18 13.68 -2.78
N ASP A 91 6.61 13.23 -3.95
CA ASP A 91 7.27 14.06 -4.98
C ASP A 91 6.36 15.17 -5.50
N ALA A 92 5.09 14.85 -5.76
CA ALA A 92 4.09 15.82 -6.21
C ALA A 92 3.59 16.74 -5.09
N ALA A 93 3.99 16.49 -3.84
CA ALA A 93 3.42 17.11 -2.65
C ALA A 93 1.88 17.08 -2.62
N ALA A 94 1.28 16.01 -3.16
CA ALA A 94 -0.17 15.86 -3.31
C ALA A 94 -0.90 15.91 -1.96
N TYR A 95 -0.20 15.51 -0.89
CA TYR A 95 -0.67 15.57 0.49
C TYR A 95 -1.07 16.98 0.98
N ARG A 96 -0.64 18.04 0.29
CA ARG A 96 -1.05 19.41 0.59
C ARG A 96 -2.49 19.73 0.15
N GLN A 97 -3.05 18.91 -0.74
CA GLN A 97 -4.40 19.10 -1.29
C GLN A 97 -5.41 18.10 -0.72
N ALA A 98 -4.94 16.88 -0.40
CA ALA A 98 -5.74 15.86 0.26
C ALA A 98 -4.83 15.01 1.16
N ALA A 99 -5.29 14.64 2.36
CA ALA A 99 -4.50 13.81 3.27
C ALA A 99 -4.84 12.31 3.19
N HIS A 100 -5.98 11.96 2.57
CA HIS A 100 -6.48 10.60 2.51
C HIS A 100 -6.55 10.14 1.06
N PHE A 101 -6.01 8.97 0.77
CA PHE A 101 -5.99 8.40 -0.57
C PHE A 101 -6.46 6.96 -0.58
N GLN A 102 -7.01 6.53 -1.71
CA GLN A 102 -7.31 5.13 -1.99
C GLN A 102 -6.61 4.71 -3.28
N LEU A 103 -5.97 3.55 -3.23
CA LEU A 103 -5.40 2.84 -4.38
C LEU A 103 -6.12 1.51 -4.54
N ASP A 104 -6.76 1.33 -5.69
CA ASP A 104 -7.25 0.00 -6.09
C ASP A 104 -6.26 -0.63 -7.06
N ILE A 105 -5.91 -1.89 -6.82
CA ILE A 105 -5.03 -2.70 -7.67
C ILE A 105 -5.86 -3.85 -8.23
N GLU A 106 -6.15 -3.80 -9.53
CA GLU A 106 -6.98 -4.78 -10.24
C GLU A 106 -6.21 -5.40 -11.42
N ALA A 107 -6.84 -6.32 -12.13
CA ALA A 107 -6.22 -6.97 -13.29
C ALA A 107 -5.94 -5.96 -14.42
N GLU A 108 -6.82 -4.97 -14.57
CA GLU A 108 -6.78 -3.97 -15.64
C GLU A 108 -5.77 -2.84 -15.38
N GLY A 109 -5.35 -2.64 -14.14
CA GLY A 109 -4.41 -1.56 -13.77
C GLY A 109 -4.52 -1.17 -12.31
N GLU A 110 -3.98 0.01 -11.97
CA GLU A 110 -4.18 0.61 -10.65
C GLU A 110 -4.82 2.00 -10.76
N VAL A 111 -5.69 2.30 -9.82
CA VAL A 111 -6.42 3.58 -9.77
C VAL A 111 -6.16 4.23 -8.42
N LEU A 112 -5.42 5.35 -8.45
CA LEU A 112 -5.21 6.21 -7.29
C LEU A 112 -6.23 7.36 -7.31
N ARG A 113 -6.91 7.59 -6.19
CA ARG A 113 -7.81 8.72 -6.00
C ARG A 113 -7.69 9.32 -4.61
N PRO A 114 -7.97 10.63 -4.43
CA PRO A 114 -8.26 11.18 -3.11
C PRO A 114 -9.45 10.43 -2.51
N ASN A 115 -9.30 9.97 -1.28
CA ASN A 115 -10.39 9.41 -0.50
C ASN A 115 -11.07 10.57 0.21
N VAL A 116 -12.05 11.19 -0.46
CA VAL A 116 -12.90 12.19 0.18
C VAL A 116 -13.79 11.40 1.15
N LEU A 117 -13.43 11.38 2.43
CA LEU A 117 -14.35 10.95 3.47
C LEU A 117 -15.58 11.84 3.33
N GLU A 118 -16.67 11.31 2.77
CA GLU A 118 -17.98 11.94 2.92
C GLU A 118 -18.20 12.04 4.44
N SER A 119 -18.18 13.27 4.93
CA SER A 119 -18.35 13.61 6.34
C SER A 119 -19.79 13.44 6.78
#